data_AF-A0A7V2YXR2-F1
#
_entry.id   AF-A0A7V2YXR2-F1
#
_cell.length_a   1.000
_cell.length_b   1.000
_cell.length_c   1.000
_cell.angle_alpha   90.00
_cell.angle_beta   90.00
_cell.angle_gamma   90.00
#
_symmetry.space_group_name_H-M   'P 1'
#
loop_
_entity.id
_entity.type
_entity.pdbx_description
1 polymer ?
#
loop_
_entity_poly.entity_id
_entity_poly.type
_entity_poly.pdbx_seq_one_letter_code
_entity_poly.pdbx_strand_id
1 'polypeptide(L)'
;DFRVHGLDGKQTMTPEEFARANPPDGHPIRRALWAPKIHYSRKRDNYYVVGCLNSNMGVPPERWVGDQFGGTFMLESQSGEAAGPYRLTTELPLTHWIDPCLFEEDDGSLFMVWQDGNLARLNERLDGLLRVDRPWQKTFDPEPTKEGAVLFKGEGRYHMGFSIAALYLDGRWTLRHKGHDAPGVPRAYQFVVASARSLHGPYGERYTSIVNGGHGCPFQDRDGAWWACAFYPPGDPIEQRRNPGTLNDAMGPRLIAMRWEDGQIVPDAERTRRFYESR
;
A
#
# COMPACT_ATOMS: atom_id res chain seq x y z
N ASP A 1 15.22 17.38 -11.89
CA ASP A 1 14.07 17.84 -12.68
C ASP A 1 13.18 16.69 -13.09
N PHE A 2 12.15 16.40 -12.29
CA PHE A 2 11.14 15.39 -12.65
C PHE A 2 10.29 15.94 -13.81
N ARG A 3 10.25 15.24 -14.94
CA ARG A 3 9.41 15.61 -16.08
C ARG A 3 8.43 14.49 -16.37
N VAL A 4 7.19 14.86 -16.69
CA VAL A 4 6.18 13.89 -17.09
C VAL A 4 6.10 13.88 -18.62
N HIS A 5 6.19 12.69 -19.19
CA HIS A 5 6.17 12.49 -20.63
C HIS A 5 4.76 12.20 -21.11
N GLY A 6 4.31 12.91 -22.15
CA GLY A 6 3.09 12.59 -22.88
C GLY A 6 3.19 11.23 -23.58
N LEU A 7 2.05 10.59 -23.85
CA LEU A 7 1.99 9.26 -24.49
C LEU A 7 2.60 9.23 -25.90
N ASP A 8 2.77 10.38 -26.55
CA ASP A 8 3.42 10.52 -27.86
C ASP A 8 4.95 10.67 -27.77
N GLY A 9 5.51 10.72 -26.55
CA GLY A 9 6.94 10.91 -26.29
C GLY A 9 7.49 12.27 -26.70
N LYS A 10 6.65 13.20 -27.21
CA LYS A 10 7.08 14.48 -27.78
C LYS A 10 6.82 15.66 -26.85
N GLN A 11 5.89 15.52 -25.90
CA GLN A 11 5.68 16.52 -24.86
C GLN A 11 6.36 16.13 -23.54
N THR A 12 7.20 17.02 -23.05
CA THR A 12 7.69 17.02 -21.67
C THR A 12 7.03 18.17 -20.95
N MET A 13 6.31 17.87 -19.87
CA MET A 13 5.64 18.86 -19.03
C MET A 13 6.16 18.76 -17.59
N THR A 14 6.15 19.88 -16.88
CA THR A 14 6.41 19.88 -15.44
C THR A 14 5.24 19.24 -14.69
N PRO A 15 5.44 18.75 -13.45
CA PRO A 15 4.35 18.23 -12.62
C PRO A 15 3.20 19.24 -12.41
N GLU A 16 3.50 20.55 -12.44
CA GLU A 16 2.51 21.63 -12.27
C GLU A 16 1.73 21.91 -13.56
N GLU A 17 2.39 21.86 -14.72
CA GLU A 17 1.74 21.92 -16.03
C GLU A 17 0.83 20.72 -16.22
N PHE A 18 1.28 19.53 -15.82
CA PHE A 18 0.51 18.31 -15.84
C PHE A 18 -0.78 18.40 -14.99
N ALA A 19 -0.67 18.96 -13.78
CA ALA A 19 -1.81 19.11 -12.87
C ALA A 19 -2.86 20.12 -13.37
N ARG A 20 -2.44 21.11 -14.17
CA ARG A 20 -3.33 22.12 -14.77
C ARG A 20 -3.97 21.66 -16.08
N ALA A 21 -3.38 20.69 -16.79
CA ALA A 21 -3.61 20.51 -18.21
C ALA A 21 -4.80 19.63 -18.63
N ASN A 22 -5.49 18.82 -17.78
CA ASN A 22 -6.84 18.25 -18.07
C ASN A 22 -7.30 17.11 -17.10
N PRO A 23 -8.63 16.82 -16.96
CA PRO A 23 -9.77 17.73 -16.71
C PRO A 23 -10.98 17.11 -15.89
N PRO A 24 -12.20 17.64 -16.03
CA PRO A 24 -13.42 16.88 -16.33
C PRO A 24 -13.71 16.88 -17.86
N ASP A 25 -14.15 15.72 -18.37
CA ASP A 25 -14.44 15.36 -19.77
C ASP A 25 -13.31 15.56 -20.80
N GLY A 26 -12.64 14.44 -21.16
CA GLY A 26 -11.56 14.40 -22.16
C GLY A 26 -10.22 13.87 -21.67
N HIS A 27 -10.13 13.32 -20.45
CA HIS A 27 -8.90 12.69 -19.94
C HIS A 27 -8.36 11.61 -20.88
N PRO A 28 -7.06 11.63 -21.26
CA PRO A 28 -6.42 10.45 -21.80
C PRO A 28 -6.38 9.36 -20.71
N ILE A 29 -6.76 8.13 -21.05
CA ILE A 29 -6.66 6.98 -20.14
C ILE A 29 -5.18 6.80 -19.78
N ARG A 30 -4.83 7.07 -18.53
CA ARG A 30 -3.46 6.88 -18.03
C ARG A 30 -3.34 5.50 -17.42
N ARG A 31 -2.58 4.61 -18.07
CA ARG A 31 -2.09 3.40 -17.44
C ARG A 31 -0.88 3.76 -16.58
N ALA A 32 -0.96 3.43 -15.30
CA ALA A 32 0.03 3.70 -14.28
C ALA A 32 0.32 2.42 -13.50
N LEU A 33 1.60 2.31 -13.10
CA LEU A 33 2.04 1.30 -12.16
C LEU A 33 1.73 1.77 -10.74
N TRP A 34 0.99 0.97 -9.99
CA TRP A 34 0.58 1.26 -8.61
C TRP A 34 1.11 0.22 -7.62
N ALA A 35 1.27 0.69 -6.38
CA ALA A 35 1.58 -0.10 -5.20
C ALA A 35 2.70 -1.16 -5.36
N PRO A 36 3.87 -0.83 -5.96
CA PRO A 36 4.93 -1.81 -6.07
C PRO A 36 5.51 -2.14 -4.69
N LYS A 37 5.72 -3.43 -4.43
CA LYS A 37 6.41 -3.93 -3.23
C LYS A 37 7.47 -4.94 -3.64
N ILE A 38 8.67 -4.83 -3.05
CA ILE A 38 9.77 -5.78 -3.23
C ILE A 38 9.83 -6.72 -2.03
N HIS A 39 10.09 -7.99 -2.29
CA HIS A 39 10.21 -9.04 -1.29
C HIS A 39 11.42 -9.92 -1.60
N TYR A 40 12.25 -10.19 -0.60
CA TYR A 40 13.32 -11.18 -0.69
C TYR A 40 12.82 -12.48 -0.06
N SER A 41 12.75 -13.56 -0.84
CA SER A 41 12.41 -14.90 -0.33
C SER A 41 13.68 -15.59 0.13
N ARG A 42 13.77 -15.86 1.44
CA ARG A 42 14.95 -16.52 2.02
C ARG A 42 15.09 -17.95 1.51
N LYS A 43 13.98 -18.65 1.30
CA LYS A 43 14.01 -20.04 0.85
C LYS A 43 14.48 -20.18 -0.60
N ARG A 44 14.17 -19.18 -1.44
CA ARG A 44 14.55 -19.14 -2.86
C ARG A 44 15.85 -18.40 -3.12
N ASP A 45 16.36 -17.70 -2.12
CA ASP A 45 17.52 -16.81 -2.23
C ASP A 45 17.39 -15.85 -3.43
N ASN A 46 16.23 -15.21 -3.56
CA ASN A 46 15.93 -14.35 -4.70
C ASN A 46 14.95 -13.22 -4.36
N TYR A 47 14.94 -12.17 -5.19
CA TYR A 47 14.06 -11.02 -5.09
C TYR A 47 12.86 -11.10 -6.04
N TYR A 48 11.74 -10.64 -5.54
CA TYR A 48 10.48 -10.56 -6.26
C TYR A 48 9.86 -9.17 -6.10
N VAL A 49 9.27 -8.65 -7.16
CA VAL A 49 8.51 -7.40 -7.12
C VAL A 49 7.07 -7.67 -7.52
N VAL A 50 6.12 -7.29 -6.69
CA VAL A 50 4.69 -7.29 -7.04
C VAL A 50 4.21 -5.86 -7.23
N GLY A 51 3.19 -5.67 -8.06
CA GLY A 51 2.53 -4.38 -8.26
C GLY A 51 1.26 -4.57 -9.06
N CYS A 52 0.56 -3.48 -9.38
CA CYS A 52 -0.65 -3.55 -10.20
C CYS A 52 -0.73 -2.44 -11.24
N LEU A 53 -1.55 -2.70 -12.27
CA LEU A 53 -1.98 -1.71 -13.25
C LEU A 53 -3.41 -1.27 -12.95
N ASN A 54 -3.68 0.02 -13.16
CA ASN A 54 -4.96 0.67 -12.88
C ASN A 54 -5.97 0.59 -14.04
N SER A 55 -6.09 -0.59 -14.68
CA SER A 55 -6.82 -0.84 -15.93
C SER A 55 -8.02 0.08 -16.21
N ASN A 56 -9.14 -0.10 -15.50
CA ASN A 56 -10.39 0.67 -15.71
C ASN A 56 -10.64 1.72 -14.60
N MET A 57 -9.69 1.91 -13.68
CA MET A 57 -9.81 2.88 -12.58
C MET A 57 -9.89 4.32 -13.10
N GLY A 58 -10.99 5.02 -12.78
CA GLY A 58 -11.25 6.39 -13.24
C GLY A 58 -11.60 6.51 -14.72
N VAL A 59 -11.84 5.37 -15.40
CA VAL A 59 -12.27 5.33 -16.80
C VAL A 59 -13.80 5.22 -16.85
N PRO A 60 -14.50 6.04 -17.64
CA PRO A 60 -15.95 5.89 -17.85
C PRO A 60 -16.29 4.49 -18.40
N PRO A 61 -17.39 3.84 -17.94
CA PRO A 61 -17.76 2.49 -18.35
C PRO A 61 -17.80 2.25 -19.87
N GLU A 62 -18.24 3.26 -20.64
CA GLU A 62 -18.30 3.21 -22.10
C GLU A 62 -16.93 3.16 -22.80
N ARG A 63 -15.83 3.37 -22.04
CA ARG A 63 -14.44 3.29 -22.51
C ARG A 63 -13.64 2.17 -21.86
N TRP A 64 -14.28 1.30 -21.09
CA TRP A 64 -13.59 0.18 -20.45
C TRP A 64 -12.97 -0.75 -21.48
N VAL A 65 -11.74 -1.17 -21.22
CA VAL A 65 -11.09 -2.23 -22.00
C VAL A 65 -11.28 -3.53 -21.23
N GLY A 66 -12.28 -4.32 -21.65
CA GLY A 66 -12.72 -5.49 -20.89
C GLY A 66 -13.43 -5.10 -19.58
N ASP A 67 -13.60 -6.05 -18.69
CA ASP A 67 -14.34 -5.95 -17.43
C ASP A 67 -13.43 -5.73 -16.19
N GLN A 68 -12.12 -5.54 -16.41
CA GLN A 68 -11.12 -5.63 -15.34
C GLN A 68 -10.85 -4.31 -14.64
N PHE A 69 -11.05 -4.28 -13.32
CA PHE A 69 -10.83 -3.10 -12.48
C PHE A 69 -9.34 -2.73 -12.36
N GLY A 70 -8.49 -3.73 -12.10
CA GLY A 70 -7.04 -3.62 -12.07
C GLY A 70 -6.34 -4.84 -12.67
N GLY A 71 -5.06 -5.00 -12.37
CA GLY A 71 -4.29 -6.16 -12.81
C GLY A 71 -3.00 -6.30 -12.01
N THR A 72 -2.95 -7.27 -11.09
CA THR A 72 -1.75 -7.53 -10.30
C THR A 72 -0.76 -8.38 -11.08
N PHE A 73 0.53 -8.06 -10.99
CA PHE A 73 1.60 -8.83 -11.61
C PHE A 73 2.71 -9.12 -10.59
N MET A 74 3.56 -10.08 -10.94
CA MET A 74 4.75 -10.43 -10.19
C MET A 74 5.95 -10.52 -11.14
N LEU A 75 7.07 -9.99 -10.67
CA LEU A 75 8.35 -9.99 -11.31
C LEU A 75 9.34 -10.79 -10.47
N GLU A 76 10.21 -11.55 -11.12
CA GLU A 76 11.29 -12.32 -10.50
C GLU A 76 12.65 -11.77 -10.98
N SER A 77 13.56 -11.53 -10.05
CA SER A 77 14.93 -11.14 -10.39
C SER A 77 15.66 -12.29 -11.08
N GLN A 78 16.35 -11.97 -12.17
CA GLN A 78 17.16 -12.91 -12.96
C GLN A 78 18.61 -12.97 -12.52
N SER A 79 19.05 -12.03 -11.67
CA SER A 79 20.41 -11.96 -11.16
C SER A 79 20.54 -12.47 -9.73
N GLY A 80 19.43 -12.67 -9.01
CA GLY A 80 19.45 -12.87 -7.56
C GLY A 80 19.56 -11.56 -6.77
N GLU A 81 19.70 -10.42 -7.46
CA GLU A 81 19.91 -9.11 -6.82
C GLU A 81 18.66 -8.24 -6.86
N ALA A 82 18.50 -7.37 -5.86
CA ALA A 82 17.39 -6.42 -5.77
C ALA A 82 17.36 -5.43 -6.95
N ALA A 83 18.51 -5.17 -7.59
CA ALA A 83 18.60 -4.29 -8.75
C ALA A 83 18.05 -4.91 -10.06
N GLY A 84 17.80 -6.23 -10.08
CA GLY A 84 17.37 -6.94 -11.28
C GLY A 84 18.53 -7.30 -12.22
N PRO A 85 18.28 -7.55 -13.52
CA PRO A 85 17.03 -7.36 -14.24
C PRO A 85 15.90 -8.29 -13.79
N TYR A 86 14.66 -7.91 -14.07
CA TYR A 86 13.46 -8.63 -13.66
C TYR A 86 12.71 -9.21 -14.87
N ARG A 87 12.09 -10.38 -14.70
CA ARG A 87 11.16 -10.98 -15.68
C ARG A 87 9.76 -11.13 -15.07
N LEU A 88 8.72 -11.05 -15.89
CA LEU A 88 7.37 -11.45 -15.50
C LEU A 88 7.33 -12.94 -15.17
N THR A 89 6.62 -13.33 -14.12
CA THR A 89 6.37 -14.74 -13.81
C THR A 89 5.26 -15.34 -14.67
N THR A 90 4.34 -14.51 -15.16
CA THR A 90 3.24 -14.90 -16.05
C THR A 90 2.83 -13.73 -16.95
N GLU A 91 2.28 -14.02 -18.13
CA GLU A 91 1.80 -13.01 -19.09
C GLU A 91 0.43 -12.43 -18.71
N LEU A 92 -0.37 -13.19 -17.96
CA LEU A 92 -1.70 -12.78 -17.52
C LEU A 92 -1.67 -12.21 -16.10
N PRO A 93 -2.57 -11.29 -15.74
CA PRO A 93 -2.66 -10.81 -14.37
C PRO A 93 -2.92 -11.96 -13.38
N LEU A 94 -2.23 -11.94 -12.24
CA LEU A 94 -2.50 -12.88 -11.14
C LEU A 94 -3.89 -12.67 -10.54
N THR A 95 -4.38 -11.43 -10.58
CA THR A 95 -5.73 -11.03 -10.20
C THR A 95 -6.13 -9.79 -10.99
N HIS A 96 -7.42 -9.48 -10.98
CA HIS A 96 -7.97 -8.27 -11.58
C HIS A 96 -8.21 -7.12 -10.58
N TRP A 97 -7.45 -7.14 -9.49
CA TRP A 97 -7.54 -6.21 -8.37
C TRP A 97 -6.26 -5.37 -8.25
N ILE A 98 -6.08 -4.70 -7.11
CA ILE A 98 -4.93 -3.83 -6.82
C ILE A 98 -4.24 -4.18 -5.50
N ASP A 99 -3.12 -3.50 -5.23
CA ASP A 99 -2.36 -3.52 -3.98
C ASP A 99 -1.84 -4.90 -3.53
N PRO A 100 -1.13 -5.64 -4.39
CA PRO A 100 -0.56 -6.92 -3.98
C PRO A 100 0.62 -6.73 -3.01
N CYS A 101 0.76 -7.68 -2.08
CA CYS A 101 1.90 -7.81 -1.19
C CYS A 101 2.24 -9.29 -1.01
N LEU A 102 3.53 -9.61 -1.02
CA LEU A 102 4.00 -10.97 -0.74
C LEU A 102 4.23 -11.17 0.76
N PHE A 103 3.95 -12.39 1.21
CA PHE A 103 4.26 -12.91 2.53
C PHE A 103 4.88 -14.30 2.38
N GLU A 104 6.00 -14.55 3.05
CA GLU A 104 6.67 -15.84 3.07
C GLU A 104 6.38 -16.54 4.40
N GLU A 105 5.89 -17.78 4.33
CA GLU A 105 5.77 -18.65 5.49
C GLU A 105 7.11 -19.29 5.88
N ASP A 106 7.17 -19.86 7.09
CA ASP A 106 8.39 -20.50 7.62
C ASP A 106 8.81 -21.72 6.80
N ASP A 107 7.87 -22.37 6.12
CA ASP A 107 8.14 -23.47 5.18
C ASP A 107 8.63 -22.99 3.80
N GLY A 108 8.69 -21.67 3.57
CA GLY A 108 9.06 -21.03 2.32
C GLY A 108 7.90 -20.93 1.32
N SER A 109 6.67 -21.24 1.69
CA SER A 109 5.50 -20.98 0.85
C SER A 109 5.29 -19.48 0.70
N LEU A 110 5.12 -19.02 -0.53
CA LEU A 110 4.77 -17.62 -0.79
C LEU A 110 3.24 -17.47 -0.89
N PHE A 111 2.74 -16.49 -0.17
CA PHE A 111 1.35 -16.04 -0.22
C PHE A 111 1.33 -14.63 -0.79
N MET A 112 0.25 -14.34 -1.52
CA MET A 112 -0.10 -12.98 -1.91
C MET A 112 -1.33 -12.55 -1.12
N VAL A 113 -1.23 -11.37 -0.50
CA VAL A 113 -2.36 -10.63 0.06
C VAL A 113 -2.62 -9.41 -0.82
N TRP A 114 -3.87 -9.05 -1.07
CA TRP A 114 -4.20 -7.90 -1.92
C TRP A 114 -5.54 -7.25 -1.55
N GLN A 115 -5.78 -6.07 -2.13
CA GLN A 115 -7.00 -5.27 -1.92
C GLN A 115 -7.27 -5.03 -0.42
N ASP A 116 -8.41 -5.50 0.07
CA ASP A 116 -8.95 -5.35 1.42
C ASP A 116 -8.76 -6.61 2.30
N GLY A 117 -7.85 -7.50 1.89
CA GLY A 117 -7.45 -8.68 2.65
C GLY A 117 -7.80 -10.01 2.00
N ASN A 118 -7.89 -10.07 0.67
CA ASN A 118 -7.89 -11.35 -0.03
C ASN A 118 -6.51 -12.01 0.16
N LEU A 119 -6.47 -13.32 0.32
CA LEU A 119 -5.25 -14.09 0.56
C LEU A 119 -5.24 -15.34 -0.31
N ALA A 120 -4.11 -15.63 -0.96
CA ALA A 120 -3.94 -16.88 -1.68
C ALA A 120 -2.47 -17.31 -1.65
N ARG A 121 -2.25 -18.62 -1.60
CA ARG A 121 -0.92 -19.20 -1.81
C ARG A 121 -0.59 -19.17 -3.31
N LEU A 122 0.64 -18.78 -3.64
CA LEU A 122 1.20 -18.94 -4.98
C LEU A 122 1.51 -20.42 -5.26
N ASN A 123 1.29 -20.87 -6.48
CA ASN A 123 1.74 -22.19 -6.90
C ASN A 123 3.29 -22.27 -6.88
N GLU A 124 3.85 -23.46 -7.04
CA GLU A 124 5.31 -23.66 -6.97
C GLU A 124 6.07 -22.90 -8.07
N ARG A 125 5.42 -22.69 -9.21
CA ARG A 125 5.96 -21.98 -10.38
C ARG A 125 5.89 -20.45 -10.25
N LEU A 126 5.21 -19.93 -9.22
CA LEU A 126 4.97 -18.50 -8.98
C LEU A 126 4.24 -17.78 -10.13
N ASP A 127 3.56 -18.54 -11.00
CA ASP A 127 2.85 -18.05 -12.19
C ASP A 127 1.32 -18.09 -12.03
N GLY A 128 0.83 -18.51 -10.86
CA GLY A 128 -0.59 -18.56 -10.56
C GLY A 128 -0.91 -18.67 -9.06
N LEU A 129 -2.15 -18.34 -8.71
CA LEU A 129 -2.69 -18.48 -7.36
C LEU A 129 -3.44 -19.80 -7.23
N LEU A 130 -3.35 -20.42 -6.05
CA LEU A 130 -4.11 -21.62 -5.71
C LEU A 130 -5.55 -21.22 -5.32
N ARG A 131 -5.96 -21.49 -4.07
CA ARG A 131 -7.28 -21.11 -3.58
C ARG A 131 -7.25 -19.72 -2.94
N VAL A 132 -8.15 -18.85 -3.37
CA VAL A 132 -8.42 -17.57 -2.70
C VAL A 132 -9.20 -17.82 -1.42
N ASP A 133 -8.71 -17.23 -0.35
CA ASP A 133 -9.33 -17.16 0.96
C ASP A 133 -9.58 -15.69 1.35
N ARG A 134 -10.55 -15.48 2.25
CA ARG A 134 -10.82 -14.20 2.89
C ARG A 134 -10.81 -14.41 4.40
N PRO A 135 -9.64 -14.25 5.04
CA PRO A 135 -9.54 -14.36 6.48
C PRO A 135 -10.53 -13.44 7.17
N TRP A 136 -11.26 -13.99 8.14
CA TRP A 136 -12.23 -13.19 8.90
C TRP A 136 -11.51 -12.09 9.67
N GLN A 137 -12.05 -10.87 9.61
CA GLN A 137 -11.55 -9.69 10.32
C GLN A 137 -12.68 -9.08 11.13
N LYS A 138 -12.41 -8.64 12.36
CA LYS A 138 -13.37 -7.87 13.14
C LYS A 138 -13.65 -6.52 12.46
N THR A 139 -14.92 -6.22 12.19
CA THR A 139 -15.37 -5.00 11.49
C THR A 139 -15.51 -3.80 12.44
N PHE A 140 -15.31 -2.59 11.92
CA PHE A 140 -15.80 -1.35 12.52
C PHE A 140 -17.30 -1.19 12.21
N ASP A 141 -17.97 -0.30 12.95
CA ASP A 141 -19.35 0.09 12.66
C ASP A 141 -19.49 1.62 12.53
N PRO A 142 -19.66 2.16 11.31
CA PRO A 142 -19.62 1.47 10.01
C PRO A 142 -18.18 1.06 9.63
N GLU A 143 -18.07 0.09 8.72
CA GLU A 143 -16.78 -0.33 8.15
C GLU A 143 -16.27 0.75 7.16
N PRO A 144 -15.05 1.29 7.36
CA PRO A 144 -14.43 2.19 6.38
C PRO A 144 -13.97 1.43 5.14
N THR A 145 -13.78 2.14 4.02
CA THR A 145 -13.08 1.58 2.87
C THR A 145 -11.66 1.19 3.27
N LYS A 146 -11.19 0.02 2.80
CA LYS A 146 -9.87 -0.53 3.08
C LYS A 146 -9.16 -0.90 1.79
N GLU A 147 -7.85 -0.69 1.79
CA GLU A 147 -6.96 -1.09 0.70
C GLU A 147 -5.52 -1.27 1.23
N GLY A 148 -4.56 -1.52 0.34
CA GLY A 148 -3.15 -1.56 0.71
C GLY A 148 -2.77 -2.71 1.64
N ALA A 149 -3.44 -3.86 1.52
CA ALA A 149 -3.23 -4.98 2.44
C ALA A 149 -1.74 -5.39 2.54
N VAL A 150 -1.31 -5.69 3.76
CA VAL A 150 0.01 -6.24 4.07
C VAL A 150 -0.12 -7.30 5.14
N LEU A 151 0.78 -8.28 5.13
CA LEU A 151 0.82 -9.37 6.09
C LEU A 151 2.27 -9.57 6.55
N PHE A 152 2.46 -9.70 7.87
CA PHE A 152 3.77 -9.95 8.47
C PHE A 152 3.65 -10.75 9.77
N LYS A 153 4.75 -11.34 10.22
CA LYS A 153 4.86 -12.04 11.51
C LYS A 153 5.66 -11.22 12.51
N GLY A 154 5.19 -11.16 13.76
CA GLY A 154 5.88 -10.51 14.86
C GLY A 154 5.22 -10.86 16.20
N GLU A 155 5.99 -10.88 17.29
CA GLU A 155 5.50 -11.28 18.62
C GLU A 155 4.76 -12.64 18.61
N GLY A 156 5.25 -13.59 17.80
CA GLY A 156 4.65 -14.94 17.66
C GLY A 156 3.25 -14.96 17.02
N ARG A 157 2.84 -13.90 16.31
CA ARG A 157 1.51 -13.75 15.72
C ARG A 157 1.58 -13.29 14.27
N TYR A 158 0.49 -13.51 13.54
CA TYR A 158 0.26 -12.94 12.20
C TYR A 158 -0.42 -11.60 12.35
N HIS A 159 0.04 -10.61 11.59
CA HIS A 159 -0.49 -9.24 11.60
C HIS A 159 -0.89 -8.83 10.20
N MET A 160 -2.16 -8.48 10.02
CA MET A 160 -2.69 -7.99 8.77
C MET A 160 -2.97 -6.49 8.89
N GLY A 161 -2.36 -5.72 8.01
CA GLY A 161 -2.45 -4.27 7.97
C GLY A 161 -3.26 -3.77 6.77
N PHE A 162 -3.93 -2.65 6.94
CA PHE A 162 -4.71 -1.96 5.91
C PHE A 162 -4.53 -0.47 6.01
N SER A 163 -4.82 0.20 4.90
CA SER A 163 -4.99 1.65 4.89
C SER A 163 -6.47 1.98 4.90
N ILE A 164 -6.85 2.92 5.77
CA ILE A 164 -8.22 3.43 5.85
C ILE A 164 -8.21 4.95 5.74
N ALA A 165 -9.23 5.49 5.10
CA ALA A 165 -9.47 6.92 5.08
C ALA A 165 -10.32 7.34 6.29
N ALA A 166 -9.87 8.37 7.00
CA ALA A 166 -10.69 9.13 7.93
C ALA A 166 -11.06 10.47 7.29
N LEU A 167 -12.29 10.93 7.50
CA LEU A 167 -12.81 12.19 6.99
C LEU A 167 -12.96 13.19 8.13
N TYR A 168 -12.68 14.47 7.88
CA TYR A 168 -12.97 15.53 8.84
C TYR A 168 -14.36 16.14 8.55
N LEU A 169 -15.35 15.79 9.37
CA LEU A 169 -16.75 16.21 9.21
C LEU A 169 -17.27 16.78 10.53
N ASP A 170 -18.04 17.86 10.47
CA ASP A 170 -18.69 18.49 11.63
C ASP A 170 -17.72 18.77 12.81
N GLY A 171 -16.51 19.21 12.50
CA GLY A 171 -15.49 19.56 13.51
C GLY A 171 -14.78 18.36 14.16
N ARG A 172 -14.92 17.15 13.62
CA ARG A 172 -14.28 15.93 14.13
C ARG A 172 -13.83 14.95 13.04
N TRP A 173 -12.82 14.14 13.34
CA TRP A 173 -12.43 13.02 12.49
C TRP A 173 -13.41 11.85 12.64
N THR A 174 -13.80 11.24 11.52
CA THR A 174 -14.73 10.12 11.48
C THR A 174 -14.34 9.09 10.42
N LEU A 175 -14.55 7.81 10.74
CA LEU A 175 -14.45 6.70 9.78
C LEU A 175 -15.76 6.50 8.98
N ARG A 176 -16.80 7.31 9.25
CA ARG A 176 -18.11 7.15 8.63
C ARG A 176 -18.13 7.66 7.19
N HIS A 177 -18.44 6.76 6.26
CA HIS A 177 -18.83 7.08 4.87
C HIS A 177 -20.36 7.17 4.72
N LYS A 178 -21.04 8.09 5.42
CA LYS A 178 -22.42 8.45 5.01
C LYS A 178 -22.35 9.61 4.03
N GLY A 179 -22.37 9.30 2.74
CA GLY A 179 -22.77 10.24 1.68
C GLY A 179 -21.78 11.32 1.26
N HIS A 180 -20.49 11.25 1.63
CA HIS A 180 -19.54 12.31 1.24
C HIS A 180 -18.21 11.77 0.72
N ASP A 181 -18.18 11.55 -0.60
CA ASP A 181 -17.01 11.91 -1.43
C ASP A 181 -17.16 13.34 -1.95
N ALA A 182 -17.55 14.27 -1.07
CA ALA A 182 -17.63 15.66 -1.43
C ALA A 182 -16.21 16.21 -1.67
N PRO A 183 -15.93 16.82 -2.83
CA PRO A 183 -14.68 17.52 -3.06
C PRO A 183 -14.40 18.54 -1.94
N GLY A 184 -13.17 18.57 -1.44
CA GLY A 184 -12.73 19.55 -0.42
C GLY A 184 -12.86 19.13 1.05
N VAL A 185 -13.39 17.95 1.37
CA VAL A 185 -13.37 17.41 2.75
C VAL A 185 -11.94 16.93 3.08
N PRO A 186 -11.30 17.43 4.16
CA PRO A 186 -9.98 16.95 4.58
C PRO A 186 -10.01 15.45 4.88
N ARG A 187 -8.97 14.74 4.45
CA ARG A 187 -8.82 13.30 4.62
C ARG A 187 -7.51 12.99 5.31
N ALA A 188 -7.54 12.03 6.21
CA ALA A 188 -6.34 11.44 6.78
C ALA A 188 -6.25 9.98 6.35
N TYR A 189 -5.05 9.53 6.01
CA TYR A 189 -4.80 8.17 5.56
C TYR A 189 -4.07 7.40 6.65
N GLN A 190 -4.73 6.42 7.24
CA GLN A 190 -4.29 5.76 8.47
C GLN A 190 -3.86 4.33 8.15
N PHE A 191 -2.74 3.87 8.70
CA PHE A 191 -2.39 2.45 8.66
C PHE A 191 -2.91 1.78 9.92
N VAL A 192 -3.83 0.83 9.76
CA VAL A 192 -4.42 0.04 10.86
C VAL A 192 -3.96 -1.41 10.77
N VAL A 193 -3.79 -2.06 11.92
CA VAL A 193 -3.31 -3.44 12.02
C VAL A 193 -4.23 -4.25 12.93
N ALA A 194 -4.48 -5.50 12.57
CA ALA A 194 -5.07 -6.50 13.45
C ALA A 194 -4.19 -7.76 13.49
N SER A 195 -4.29 -8.51 14.58
CA SER A 195 -3.46 -9.71 14.80
C SER A 195 -4.29 -10.98 14.94
N ALA A 196 -3.72 -12.11 14.51
CA ALA A 196 -4.28 -13.45 14.59
C ALA A 196 -3.23 -14.46 15.07
N ARG A 197 -3.70 -15.63 15.56
CA ARG A 197 -2.84 -16.77 15.89
C ARG A 197 -2.56 -17.69 14.70
N SER A 198 -3.36 -17.56 13.65
CA SER A 198 -3.24 -18.31 12.40
C SER A 198 -3.27 -17.34 11.23
N LEU A 199 -2.55 -17.69 10.16
CA LEU A 199 -2.54 -16.98 8.89
C LEU A 199 -3.97 -16.68 8.37
N HIS A 200 -4.87 -17.63 8.53
CA HIS A 200 -6.26 -17.57 8.06
C HIS A 200 -7.22 -16.91 9.07
N GLY A 201 -6.68 -16.28 10.12
CA GLY A 201 -7.47 -15.60 11.14
C GLY A 201 -8.02 -16.54 12.22
N PRO A 202 -9.06 -16.11 12.96
CA PRO A 202 -9.68 -14.78 12.88
C PRO A 202 -8.73 -13.66 13.32
N TYR A 203 -8.75 -12.54 12.61
CA TYR A 203 -8.05 -11.31 12.96
C TYR A 203 -8.89 -10.48 13.93
N GLY A 204 -8.29 -10.09 15.06
CA GLY A 204 -8.95 -9.38 16.16
C GLY A 204 -9.28 -7.91 15.84
N GLU A 205 -9.44 -7.12 16.91
CA GLU A 205 -9.65 -5.67 16.77
C GLU A 205 -8.49 -5.00 16.04
N ARG A 206 -8.82 -4.06 15.16
CA ARG A 206 -7.85 -3.21 14.49
C ARG A 206 -7.49 -2.04 15.38
N TYR A 207 -6.19 -1.76 15.50
CA TYR A 207 -5.66 -0.54 16.10
C TYR A 207 -4.97 0.30 15.04
N THR A 208 -4.92 1.61 15.24
CA THR A 208 -4.16 2.53 14.38
C THR A 208 -2.69 2.42 14.72
N SER A 209 -1.88 1.93 13.78
CA SER A 209 -0.44 1.83 13.91
C SER A 209 0.22 3.14 13.48
N ILE A 210 -0.02 3.62 12.25
CA ILE A 210 0.58 4.86 11.76
C ILE A 210 -0.53 5.89 11.51
N VAL A 211 -0.37 7.05 12.13
CA VAL A 211 -1.30 8.17 11.97
C VAL A 211 -0.93 9.00 10.75
N ASN A 212 -1.92 9.26 9.90
CA ASN A 212 -1.80 10.06 8.67
C ASN A 212 -0.76 9.56 7.64
N GLY A 213 -0.17 8.38 7.88
CA GLY A 213 0.64 7.63 6.94
C GLY A 213 -0.02 6.29 6.65
N GLY A 214 -0.51 6.10 5.43
CA GLY A 214 -1.09 4.84 4.99
C GLY A 214 -0.22 4.15 3.96
N HIS A 215 -0.78 3.14 3.31
CA HIS A 215 -0.10 2.14 2.50
C HIS A 215 1.15 1.59 3.23
N GLY A 216 0.98 1.30 4.52
CA GLY A 216 2.06 0.89 5.41
C GLY A 216 2.67 -0.45 5.00
N CYS A 217 3.99 -0.53 5.10
CA CYS A 217 4.75 -1.76 4.83
C CYS A 217 5.78 -2.00 5.94
N PRO A 218 5.39 -2.65 7.06
CA PRO A 218 6.31 -3.02 8.12
C PRO A 218 7.33 -4.09 7.68
N PHE A 219 8.58 -3.96 8.12
CA PHE A 219 9.65 -4.93 7.87
C PHE A 219 10.71 -4.86 8.98
N GLN A 220 11.59 -5.87 9.04
CA GLN A 220 12.76 -5.85 9.93
C GLN A 220 14.03 -5.60 9.12
N ASP A 221 14.94 -4.80 9.67
CA ASP A 221 16.30 -4.70 9.15
C ASP A 221 17.15 -5.92 9.55
N ARG A 222 18.45 -5.87 9.21
CA ARG A 222 19.41 -6.96 9.48
C ARG A 222 19.65 -7.19 10.98
N ASP A 223 19.46 -6.17 11.80
CA ASP A 223 19.65 -6.21 13.25
C ASP A 223 18.35 -6.60 13.98
N GLY A 224 17.28 -6.87 13.22
CA GLY A 224 15.97 -7.23 13.74
C GLY A 224 15.12 -6.04 14.20
N ALA A 225 15.60 -4.80 14.00
CA ALA A 225 14.83 -3.62 14.34
C ALA A 225 13.69 -3.42 13.33
N TRP A 226 12.53 -3.05 13.85
CA TRP A 226 11.33 -2.88 13.04
C TRP A 226 11.28 -1.50 12.38
N TRP A 227 10.89 -1.47 11.12
CA TRP A 227 10.68 -0.27 10.32
C TRP A 227 9.36 -0.39 9.57
N ALA A 228 8.86 0.72 9.08
CA ALA A 228 7.77 0.74 8.12
C ALA A 228 8.01 1.81 7.06
N CYS A 229 7.75 1.46 5.80
CA CYS A 229 7.52 2.47 4.77
C CYS A 229 6.05 2.92 4.84
N ALA A 230 5.79 4.22 4.73
CA ALA A 230 4.43 4.75 4.66
C ALA A 230 4.34 5.92 3.66
N PHE A 231 3.17 6.08 3.05
CA PHE A 231 2.84 7.21 2.20
C PHE A 231 1.97 8.21 2.95
N TYR A 232 2.41 9.47 2.94
CA TYR A 232 1.67 10.60 3.48
C TYR A 232 1.02 11.40 2.34
N PRO A 233 -0.32 11.45 2.26
CA PRO A 233 -1.02 12.16 1.20
C PRO A 233 -0.85 13.68 1.32
N PRO A 234 -0.97 14.43 0.21
CA PRO A 234 -1.01 15.89 0.27
C PRO A 234 -2.32 16.35 0.93
N GLY A 235 -2.22 17.28 1.88
CA GLY A 235 -3.38 18.04 2.36
C GLY A 235 -3.96 17.64 3.71
N ASP A 236 -3.18 17.81 4.78
CA ASP A 236 -3.79 18.19 6.06
C ASP A 236 -3.51 19.68 6.35
N PRO A 237 -4.42 20.60 5.98
CA PRO A 237 -4.31 22.01 6.32
C PRO A 237 -4.31 22.29 7.83
N ILE A 238 -4.69 21.33 8.68
CA ILE A 238 -4.73 21.47 10.14
C ILE A 238 -3.40 21.02 10.75
N GLU A 239 -2.80 19.91 10.32
CA GLU A 239 -1.42 19.54 10.71
C GLU A 239 -0.39 20.55 10.18
N GLN A 240 -0.53 21.02 8.93
CA GLN A 240 0.29 22.11 8.39
C GLN A 240 0.18 23.41 9.23
N ARG A 241 -0.97 23.63 9.89
CA ARG A 241 -1.22 24.80 10.76
C ARG A 241 -0.79 24.59 12.21
N ARG A 242 -0.84 23.38 12.75
CA ARG A 242 -0.42 23.05 14.13
C ARG A 242 1.08 22.84 14.25
N ASN A 243 1.71 22.42 13.17
CA ASN A 243 3.14 22.12 13.09
C ASN A 243 3.84 22.95 11.97
N PRO A 244 3.75 24.29 12.01
CA PRO A 244 4.44 25.15 11.05
C PRO A 244 5.95 25.05 11.31
N GLY A 245 6.63 24.15 10.59
CA GLY A 245 8.07 23.91 10.71
C GLY A 245 8.50 22.45 10.86
N THR A 246 7.59 21.49 11.05
CA THR A 246 7.95 20.05 11.15
C THR A 246 7.37 19.17 10.04
N LEU A 247 6.43 19.68 9.23
CA LEU A 247 5.76 18.91 8.16
C LEU A 247 5.46 19.72 6.89
N ASN A 248 6.23 20.78 6.63
CA ASN A 248 5.90 21.72 5.54
C ASN A 248 6.32 21.30 4.13
N ASP A 249 6.99 20.17 3.92
CA ASP A 249 7.43 19.78 2.56
C ASP A 249 7.27 18.29 2.25
N ALA A 250 6.65 18.04 1.10
CA ALA A 250 6.57 16.81 0.32
C ALA A 250 5.66 15.69 0.83
N MET A 251 4.46 15.62 0.23
CA MET A 251 3.85 14.36 -0.23
C MET A 251 4.93 13.33 -0.57
N GLY A 252 4.84 12.12 -0.04
CA GLY A 252 5.78 11.09 -0.43
C GLY A 252 6.04 9.99 0.59
N PRO A 253 6.95 9.07 0.23
CA PRO A 253 7.34 7.97 1.09
C PRO A 253 8.10 8.49 2.31
N ARG A 254 7.90 7.83 3.45
CA ARG A 254 8.68 8.00 4.67
C ARG A 254 9.09 6.64 5.21
N LEU A 255 10.25 6.61 5.85
CA LEU A 255 10.73 5.46 6.60
C LEU A 255 10.55 5.78 8.08
N ILE A 256 9.77 4.96 8.78
CA ILE A 256 9.39 5.16 10.17
C ILE A 256 10.02 4.02 10.96
N ALA A 257 10.78 4.34 12.00
CA ALA A 257 11.20 3.34 12.96
C ALA A 257 9.98 2.90 13.78
N MET A 258 9.86 1.60 14.02
CA MET A 258 8.73 0.99 14.72
C MET A 258 9.20 0.20 15.95
N ARG A 259 8.33 0.05 16.93
CA ARG A 259 8.55 -0.74 18.15
C ARG A 259 7.27 -1.48 18.56
N TRP A 260 7.43 -2.56 19.31
CA TRP A 260 6.31 -3.24 19.95
C TRP A 260 5.96 -2.55 21.27
N GLU A 261 4.67 -2.35 21.50
CA GLU A 261 4.09 -1.82 22.74
C GLU A 261 2.76 -2.53 22.97
N ASP A 262 2.60 -3.23 24.10
CA ASP A 262 1.37 -3.97 24.44
C ASP A 262 0.82 -4.88 23.32
N GLY A 263 1.73 -5.54 22.58
CA GLY A 263 1.39 -6.41 21.46
C GLY A 263 0.97 -5.69 20.17
N GLN A 264 1.15 -4.37 20.10
CA GLN A 264 0.90 -3.52 18.95
C GLN A 264 2.22 -3.02 18.35
N ILE A 265 2.33 -3.01 17.02
CA ILE A 265 3.46 -2.38 16.32
C ILE A 265 3.14 -0.91 16.13
N VAL A 266 3.92 -0.02 16.74
CA VAL A 266 3.67 1.42 16.76
C VAL A 266 4.94 2.21 16.38
N PRO A 267 4.80 3.46 15.91
CA PRO A 267 5.92 4.34 15.62
C PRO A 267 6.81 4.57 16.85
N ASP A 268 8.11 4.46 16.63
CA ASP A 268 9.16 4.93 17.52
C ASP A 268 9.58 6.32 17.03
N ALA A 269 8.91 7.35 17.55
CA ALA A 269 9.12 8.74 17.15
C ALA A 269 10.55 9.22 17.44
N GLU A 270 11.14 8.79 18.56
CA GLU A 270 12.48 9.20 18.93
C GLU A 270 13.53 8.59 17.99
N ARG A 271 13.44 7.28 17.71
CA ARG A 271 14.36 6.63 16.77
C ARG A 271 14.17 7.13 15.35
N THR A 272 12.93 7.41 14.94
CA THR A 272 12.64 8.01 13.64
C THR A 272 13.30 9.39 13.51
N ARG A 273 13.15 10.25 14.53
CA ARG A 273 13.77 11.57 14.56
C ARG A 273 15.30 11.49 14.47
N ARG A 274 15.92 10.67 15.32
CA ARG A 274 17.38 10.48 15.32
C ARG A 274 17.90 10.00 13.97
N PHE A 275 17.18 9.09 13.29
CA PHE A 275 17.55 8.63 11.96
C PHE A 275 17.59 9.77 10.94
N TYR A 276 16.56 10.63 10.90
CA TYR A 276 16.52 11.76 9.98
C TYR A 276 17.47 12.90 10.37
N GLU A 277 17.73 13.14 11.66
CA GLU A 277 18.73 14.13 12.13
C GLU A 277 20.18 13.72 11.82
N SER A 278 20.43 12.42 11.64
CA SER A 278 21.76 11.88 11.34
C SER A 278 22.14 11.91 9.86
N ARG A 279 21.26 12.39 8.98
CA ARG A 279 21.40 12.40 7.52
C ARG A 279 21.57 13.82 6.98
#